data_AF-A0A0G3Y6I5-F1
#
_entry.id   AF-A0A0G3Y6I5-F1
#
_cell.length_a   1.000
_cell.length_b   1.000
_cell.length_c   1.000
_cell.angle_alpha   90.00
_cell.angle_beta   90.00
_cell.angle_gamma   90.00
#
_symmetry.space_group_name_H-M   'P 1'
#
loop_
_entity.id
_entity.type
_entity.pdbx_description
1 polymer ?
#
loop_
_entity_poly.entity_id
_entity_poly.type
_entity_poly.pdbx_seq_one_letter_code
_entity_poly.pdbx_strand_id
1 'polypeptide(L)'
;MILNQETLSYYIGSASTGRINSRFTNHLVYFNGSKMVKNSVKKYGLHNFVFIILELFPEIVNQENNKQLLNLEDFYLKSLLPDYNILTEAGNSFGYKHTEITRIKMKTNYSEKRRQEIGTLNKGKSLSAETIENMRESALKRDNINHTEQSILNMKKNSKAIIVKELNNIIYGEFNSIVDTAKALNCSTKTIQRTLKSPSKILKGRWILNYGASS
;
A
#
# COMPACT_ATOMS: atom_id res chain seq x y z
N MET A 1 -4.97 -18.68 29.46
CA MET A 1 -6.23 -17.91 29.36
C MET A 1 -6.14 -16.68 30.26
N ILE A 2 -6.71 -15.56 29.82
CA ILE A 2 -6.84 -14.32 30.60
C ILE A 2 -8.33 -14.03 30.70
N LEU A 3 -8.90 -14.08 31.90
CA LEU A 3 -10.33 -13.89 32.15
C LEU A 3 -10.58 -12.55 32.84
N ASN A 4 -11.52 -11.77 32.33
CA ASN A 4 -12.08 -10.63 33.05
C ASN A 4 -13.23 -11.12 33.95
N GLN A 5 -13.13 -10.90 35.26
CA GLN A 5 -14.14 -11.35 36.23
C GLN A 5 -15.44 -10.54 36.17
N GLU A 6 -15.39 -9.28 35.72
CA GLU A 6 -16.60 -8.45 35.63
C GLU A 6 -17.44 -8.80 34.40
N THR A 7 -16.81 -8.95 33.23
CA THR A 7 -17.53 -9.21 31.97
C THR A 7 -17.63 -10.69 31.61
N LEU A 8 -16.89 -11.55 32.32
CA LEU A 8 -16.67 -12.97 32.00
C LEU A 8 -16.06 -13.21 30.61
N SER A 9 -15.55 -12.15 29.96
CA SER A 9 -14.89 -12.25 28.67
C SER A 9 -13.44 -12.66 28.84
N TYR A 10 -12.93 -13.44 27.89
CA TYR A 10 -11.59 -14.01 28.00
C TYR A 10 -10.79 -13.98 26.70
N TYR A 11 -9.48 -14.10 26.89
CA TYR A 11 -8.47 -14.28 25.85
C TYR A 11 -7.78 -15.64 26.02
N ILE A 12 -7.58 -16.34 24.92
CA ILE A 12 -6.84 -17.60 24.86
C ILE A 12 -5.56 -17.41 24.06
N GLY A 13 -4.48 -18.04 24.53
CA GLY A 13 -3.23 -18.09 23.81
C GLY A 13 -2.25 -19.05 24.45
N SER A 14 -1.29 -19.53 23.66
CA SER A 14 -0.21 -20.39 24.13
C SER A 14 1.03 -19.59 24.53
N ALA A 15 1.93 -20.25 25.26
CA ALA A 15 3.28 -19.75 25.56
C ALA A 15 4.25 -20.93 25.49
N SER A 16 5.45 -20.71 24.93
CA SER A 16 6.50 -21.73 24.92
C SER A 16 7.03 -22.00 26.34
N THR A 17 7.76 -23.10 26.51
CA THR A 17 8.41 -23.47 27.78
C THR A 17 9.16 -22.29 28.40
N GLY A 18 8.91 -22.01 29.69
CA GLY A 18 9.53 -20.92 30.44
C GLY A 18 9.04 -19.50 30.10
N ARG A 19 8.13 -19.32 29.12
CA ARG A 19 7.66 -17.99 28.68
C ARG A 19 6.28 -17.58 29.20
N ILE A 20 5.68 -18.34 30.11
CA ILE A 20 4.35 -18.03 30.66
C ILE A 20 4.30 -16.67 31.37
N ASN A 21 5.32 -16.35 32.17
CA ASN A 21 5.43 -15.05 32.86
C ASN A 21 5.63 -13.90 31.89
N SER A 22 6.39 -14.12 30.80
CA SER A 22 6.54 -13.14 29.72
C SER A 22 5.20 -12.90 29.03
N ARG A 23 4.38 -13.93 28.83
CA ARG A 23 3.03 -13.79 28.25
C ARG A 23 2.13 -12.98 29.17
N PHE A 24 2.13 -13.28 30.46
CA PHE A 24 1.39 -12.52 31.47
C PHE A 24 1.76 -11.03 31.44
N THR A 25 3.04 -10.70 31.59
CA THR A 25 3.48 -9.30 31.65
C THR A 25 3.24 -8.56 30.34
N ASN A 26 3.47 -9.19 29.18
CA ASN A 26 3.23 -8.56 27.88
C ASN A 26 1.76 -8.21 27.64
N HIS A 27 0.81 -9.05 28.06
CA HIS A 27 -0.62 -8.78 27.85
C HIS A 27 -1.20 -7.85 28.90
N LEU A 28 -0.89 -8.07 30.18
CA LEU A 28 -1.58 -7.42 31.30
C LEU A 28 -0.84 -6.21 31.88
N VAL A 29 0.47 -6.10 31.69
CA VAL A 29 1.31 -5.04 32.28
C VAL A 29 1.83 -4.08 31.21
N TYR A 30 2.59 -4.60 30.24
CA TYR A 30 3.25 -3.80 29.21
C TYR A 30 2.35 -3.49 28.01
N PHE A 31 1.24 -4.22 27.86
CA PHE A 31 0.26 -4.02 26.79
C PHE A 31 0.84 -4.13 25.36
N ASN A 32 1.78 -5.04 25.18
CA ASN A 32 2.38 -5.42 23.90
C ASN A 32 1.65 -6.60 23.22
N GLY A 33 0.64 -7.16 23.89
CA GLY A 33 -0.17 -8.28 23.39
C GLY A 33 -1.47 -7.86 22.69
N SER A 34 -2.58 -8.49 23.06
CA SER A 34 -3.89 -8.25 22.44
C SER A 34 -4.39 -6.83 22.73
N LYS A 35 -4.78 -6.11 21.66
CA LYS A 35 -5.39 -4.78 21.77
C LYS A 35 -6.71 -4.82 22.55
N MET A 36 -7.49 -5.90 22.42
CA MET A 36 -8.75 -6.06 23.14
C MET A 36 -8.50 -6.24 24.65
N VAL A 37 -7.54 -7.10 25.01
CA VAL A 37 -7.13 -7.28 26.41
C VAL A 37 -6.63 -5.96 27.00
N LYS A 38 -5.72 -5.25 26.29
CA LYS A 38 -5.23 -3.92 26.71
C LYS A 38 -6.36 -2.94 27.00
N ASN A 39 -7.32 -2.82 26.08
CA ASN A 39 -8.44 -1.90 26.24
C ASN A 39 -9.32 -2.30 27.43
N SER A 40 -9.54 -3.59 27.62
CA SER A 40 -10.32 -4.12 28.74
C SER A 40 -9.64 -3.88 30.08
N VAL A 41 -8.34 -4.15 30.20
CA VAL A 41 -7.55 -3.87 31.41
C VAL A 41 -7.53 -2.39 31.74
N LYS A 42 -7.43 -1.51 30.74
CA LYS A 42 -7.52 -0.05 30.96
C LYS A 42 -8.89 0.40 31.46
N LYS A 43 -9.96 -0.31 31.10
CA LYS A 43 -11.33 0.04 31.46
C LYS A 43 -11.70 -0.47 32.85
N TYR A 44 -11.37 -1.73 33.15
CA TYR A 44 -11.82 -2.42 34.37
C TYR A 44 -10.71 -2.56 35.41
N GLY A 45 -9.47 -2.19 35.10
CA GLY A 45 -8.32 -2.35 36.00
C GLY A 45 -7.79 -3.78 36.06
N LEU A 46 -6.50 -3.93 36.39
CA LEU A 46 -5.81 -5.22 36.41
C LEU A 46 -6.33 -6.19 37.49
N HIS A 47 -6.82 -5.66 38.61
CA HIS A 47 -7.30 -6.46 39.75
C HIS A 47 -8.51 -7.35 39.41
N ASN A 48 -9.25 -7.00 38.36
CA ASN A 48 -10.40 -7.74 37.85
C ASN A 48 -10.03 -8.84 36.84
N PHE A 49 -8.73 -9.11 36.65
CA PHE A 49 -8.26 -10.12 35.70
C PHE A 49 -7.60 -11.30 36.40
N VAL A 50 -7.94 -12.51 35.92
CA VAL A 50 -7.34 -13.77 36.37
C VAL A 50 -6.58 -14.39 35.21
N PHE A 51 -5.36 -14.86 35.49
CA PHE A 51 -4.52 -15.57 34.55
C PHE A 51 -4.56 -17.07 34.84
N ILE A 52 -5.14 -17.85 33.92
CA ILE A 52 -5.47 -19.27 34.12
C ILE A 52 -4.69 -20.13 33.12
N ILE A 53 -4.06 -21.19 33.60
CA ILE A 53 -3.44 -22.22 32.76
C ILE A 53 -4.51 -23.30 32.49
N LEU A 54 -4.86 -23.49 31.21
CA LEU A 54 -5.85 -24.49 30.81
C LEU A 54 -5.22 -25.89 30.69
N GLU A 55 -4.07 -25.95 30.04
CA GLU A 55 -3.36 -27.20 29.76
C GLU A 55 -1.85 -26.94 29.74
N LEU A 56 -1.08 -27.91 30.23
CA LEU A 56 0.38 -27.89 30.17
C LEU A 56 0.82 -28.75 28.99
N PHE A 57 1.63 -28.19 28.11
CA PHE A 57 2.24 -28.95 27.03
C PHE A 57 3.34 -29.85 27.61
N PRO A 58 3.31 -31.18 27.36
CA PRO A 58 4.17 -32.13 28.06
C PRO A 58 5.64 -32.05 27.65
N GLU A 59 5.94 -31.57 26.45
CA GLU A 59 7.29 -31.51 25.90
C GLU A 59 7.91 -30.11 25.98
N ILE A 60 9.24 -30.03 25.92
CA ILE A 60 9.94 -28.76 25.76
C ILE A 60 9.71 -28.24 24.35
N VAL A 61 9.19 -27.02 24.22
CA VAL A 61 8.82 -26.43 22.93
C VAL A 61 10.07 -26.08 22.13
N ASN A 62 10.23 -26.74 20.98
CA ASN A 62 11.23 -26.50 19.94
C ASN A 62 10.54 -26.02 18.64
N GLN A 63 11.30 -25.80 17.57
CA GLN A 63 10.73 -25.29 16.32
C GLN A 63 9.80 -26.28 15.62
N GLU A 64 10.03 -27.59 15.79
CA GLU A 64 9.27 -28.66 15.11
C GLU A 64 7.94 -28.94 15.83
N ASN A 65 7.96 -29.04 17.15
CA ASN A 65 6.77 -29.32 17.96
C ASN A 65 5.90 -28.09 18.24
N ASN A 66 6.38 -26.87 17.94
CA ASN A 66 5.58 -25.65 18.06
C ASN A 66 4.26 -25.73 17.26
N LYS A 67 4.23 -26.51 16.17
CA LYS A 67 2.99 -26.76 15.43
C LYS A 67 1.93 -27.48 16.29
N GLN A 68 2.33 -28.42 17.14
CA GLN A 68 1.42 -29.12 18.05
C GLN A 68 0.87 -28.17 19.12
N LEU A 69 1.73 -27.30 19.66
CA LEU A 69 1.30 -26.24 20.59
C LEU A 69 0.26 -25.30 19.96
N LEU A 70 0.50 -24.88 18.70
CA LEU A 70 -0.46 -24.06 17.96
C LEU A 70 -1.77 -24.80 17.67
N ASN A 71 -1.72 -26.10 17.36
CA ASN A 71 -2.93 -26.91 17.17
C ASN A 71 -3.77 -27.00 18.46
N LEU A 72 -3.12 -27.09 19.63
CA LEU A 72 -3.83 -27.04 20.93
C LEU A 72 -4.46 -25.67 21.18
N GLU A 73 -3.73 -24.59 20.88
CA GLU A 73 -4.32 -23.24 20.95
C GLU A 73 -5.54 -23.13 20.03
N ASP A 74 -5.44 -23.62 18.81
CA ASP A 74 -6.51 -23.60 17.81
C ASP A 74 -7.73 -24.42 18.25
N PHE A 75 -7.51 -25.58 18.89
CA PHE A 75 -8.56 -26.37 19.52
C PHE A 75 -9.33 -25.54 20.55
N TYR A 76 -8.65 -24.89 21.49
CA TYR A 76 -9.30 -24.05 22.50
C TYR A 76 -9.97 -22.80 21.90
N LEU A 77 -9.38 -22.18 20.87
CA LEU A 77 -10.01 -21.06 20.17
C LEU A 77 -11.33 -21.46 19.52
N LYS A 78 -11.37 -22.61 18.84
CA LYS A 78 -12.56 -23.11 18.15
C LYS A 78 -13.62 -23.66 19.10
N SER A 79 -13.21 -24.28 20.21
CA SER A 79 -14.13 -24.83 21.21
C SER A 79 -14.73 -23.76 22.13
N LEU A 80 -13.95 -22.76 22.54
CA LEU A 80 -14.37 -21.79 23.54
C LEU A 80 -14.75 -20.43 22.96
N LEU A 81 -14.44 -20.13 21.70
CA LEU A 81 -14.82 -18.88 21.00
C LEU A 81 -14.59 -17.60 21.83
N PRO A 82 -13.35 -17.31 22.26
CA PRO A 82 -13.04 -16.19 23.15
C PRO A 82 -13.32 -14.81 22.54
N ASP A 83 -13.87 -13.90 23.34
CA ASP A 83 -14.23 -12.53 22.93
C ASP A 83 -13.04 -11.66 22.55
N TYR A 84 -11.90 -11.84 23.22
CA TYR A 84 -10.75 -10.94 23.09
C TYR A 84 -9.76 -11.37 22.00
N ASN A 85 -9.95 -12.53 21.38
CA ASN A 85 -9.15 -12.98 20.25
C ASN A 85 -9.73 -12.42 18.96
N ILE A 86 -8.90 -11.71 18.20
CA ILE A 86 -9.31 -11.14 16.90
C ILE A 86 -9.25 -12.22 15.81
N LEU A 87 -8.26 -13.11 15.90
CA LEU A 87 -8.09 -14.22 14.98
C LEU A 87 -8.83 -15.44 15.52
N THR A 88 -9.55 -16.12 14.62
CA THR A 88 -10.28 -17.36 14.91
C THR A 88 -9.39 -18.60 14.85
N GLU A 89 -8.17 -18.44 14.35
CA GLU A 89 -7.18 -19.51 14.21
C GLU A 89 -5.90 -19.13 14.95
N ALA A 90 -5.21 -20.14 15.50
CA ALA A 90 -3.94 -19.93 16.17
C ALA A 90 -2.83 -19.55 15.18
N GLY A 91 -1.87 -18.75 15.65
CA GLY A 91 -0.72 -18.30 14.85
C GLY A 91 -0.74 -16.81 14.56
N ASN A 92 -0.19 -16.41 13.41
CA ASN A 92 -0.06 -15.01 13.02
C ASN A 92 -1.20 -14.59 12.08
N SER A 93 -1.36 -13.28 11.90
CA SER A 93 -2.37 -12.73 10.98
C SER A 93 -1.95 -12.82 9.51
N PHE A 94 -0.90 -13.56 9.16
CA PHE A 94 -0.40 -13.65 7.79
C PHE A 94 -1.40 -14.42 6.94
N GLY A 95 -1.94 -13.77 5.89
CA GLY A 95 -2.99 -14.35 5.05
C GLY A 95 -4.42 -14.10 5.55
N TYR A 96 -4.62 -13.47 6.71
CA TYR A 96 -5.95 -13.08 7.16
C TYR A 96 -6.62 -12.12 6.16
N LYS A 97 -7.77 -12.50 5.64
CA LYS A 97 -8.60 -11.66 4.78
C LYS A 97 -9.71 -11.03 5.61
N HIS A 98 -9.79 -9.69 5.60
CA HIS A 98 -10.89 -8.98 6.25
C HIS A 98 -12.25 -9.45 5.71
N THR A 99 -13.22 -9.58 6.63
CA THR A 99 -14.61 -9.84 6.28
C THR A 99 -15.18 -8.73 5.39
N GLU A 100 -16.20 -9.04 4.60
CA GLU A 100 -16.81 -8.06 3.69
C GLU A 100 -17.34 -6.83 4.43
N ILE A 101 -17.99 -7.04 5.57
CA ILE A 101 -18.48 -5.97 6.45
C ILE A 101 -17.34 -5.06 6.89
N THR A 102 -16.20 -5.63 7.32
CA THR A 102 -15.02 -4.86 7.73
C THR A 102 -14.44 -4.08 6.55
N ARG A 103 -14.36 -4.71 5.37
CA ARG A 103 -13.88 -4.06 4.14
C ARG A 103 -14.77 -2.89 3.72
N ILE A 104 -16.09 -3.05 3.82
CA ILE A 104 -17.06 -1.98 3.58
C ILE A 104 -16.85 -0.84 4.57
N LYS A 105 -16.75 -1.12 5.88
CA LYS A 105 -16.47 -0.10 6.91
C LYS A 105 -15.15 0.66 6.65
N MET A 106 -14.10 -0.07 6.27
CA MET A 106 -12.83 0.55 5.88
C MET A 106 -13.00 1.46 4.66
N LYS A 107 -13.74 1.01 3.63
CA LYS A 107 -14.02 1.81 2.43
C LYS A 107 -14.85 3.06 2.74
N THR A 108 -15.85 2.95 3.62
CA THR A 108 -16.71 4.09 3.99
C THR A 108 -15.94 5.23 4.66
N ASN A 109 -14.85 4.93 5.37
CA ASN A 109 -13.97 5.95 5.95
C ASN A 109 -13.21 6.77 4.89
N TYR A 110 -13.13 6.31 3.65
CA TYR A 110 -12.51 7.01 2.52
C TYR A 110 -13.56 7.55 1.54
N SER A 111 -14.56 8.24 2.07
CA SER A 111 -15.58 8.88 1.24
C SER A 111 -15.01 10.00 0.36
N GLU A 112 -15.63 10.24 -0.79
CA GLU A 112 -15.29 11.36 -1.68
C GLU A 112 -15.36 12.71 -0.95
N LYS A 113 -16.36 12.87 -0.07
CA LYS A 113 -16.50 14.07 0.78
C LYS A 113 -15.23 14.30 1.62
N ARG A 114 -14.74 13.28 2.31
CA ARG A 114 -13.51 13.37 3.11
C ARG A 114 -12.29 13.66 2.23
N ARG A 115 -12.20 13.04 1.05
CA ARG A 115 -11.11 13.30 0.10
C ARG A 115 -11.08 14.77 -0.33
N GLN A 116 -12.24 15.33 -0.62
CA GLN A 116 -12.39 16.74 -0.99
C GLN A 116 -12.03 17.66 0.18
N GLU A 117 -12.55 17.40 1.39
CA GLU A 117 -12.21 18.17 2.60
C GLU A 117 -10.70 18.21 2.83
N ILE A 118 -10.03 17.05 2.82
CA ILE A 118 -8.57 16.97 2.97
C ILE A 118 -7.85 17.73 1.85
N GLY A 119 -8.30 17.58 0.60
CA GLY A 119 -7.72 18.29 -0.55
C GLY A 119 -7.88 19.81 -0.46
N THR A 120 -8.95 20.30 0.18
CA THR A 120 -9.18 21.74 0.37
C THR A 120 -8.35 22.36 1.49
N LEU A 121 -7.80 21.58 2.43
CA LEU A 121 -7.07 22.10 3.60
C LEU A 121 -5.92 23.05 3.24
N ASN A 122 -5.26 22.80 2.11
CA ASN A 122 -4.13 23.60 1.64
C ASN A 122 -4.45 24.43 0.40
N LYS A 123 -5.68 24.35 -0.12
CA LYS A 123 -6.08 25.11 -1.31
C LYS A 123 -6.19 26.60 -0.95
N GLY A 124 -5.49 27.45 -1.69
CA GLY A 124 -5.50 28.90 -1.49
C GLY A 124 -4.56 29.42 -0.38
N LYS A 125 -3.84 28.54 0.32
CA LYS A 125 -2.78 28.97 1.26
C LYS A 125 -1.50 29.28 0.50
N SER A 126 -0.87 30.41 0.82
CA SER A 126 0.48 30.74 0.38
C SER A 126 1.51 30.08 1.30
N LEU A 127 2.60 29.60 0.71
CA LEU A 127 3.76 29.12 1.47
C LEU A 127 4.54 30.31 2.06
N SER A 128 5.24 30.07 3.17
CA SER A 128 6.16 31.07 3.72
C SER A 128 7.37 31.27 2.80
N ALA A 129 8.01 32.43 2.88
CA ALA A 129 9.21 32.71 2.10
C ALA A 129 10.34 31.69 2.38
N GLU A 130 10.52 31.29 3.64
CA GLU A 130 11.48 30.26 4.05
C GLU A 130 11.19 28.90 3.39
N THR A 131 9.92 28.47 3.39
CA THR A 131 9.52 27.21 2.73
C THR A 131 9.77 27.24 1.23
N ILE A 132 9.50 28.39 0.60
CA ILE A 132 9.74 28.59 -0.84
C ILE A 132 11.24 28.47 -1.14
N GLU A 133 12.10 29.07 -0.32
CA GLU A 133 13.55 29.01 -0.51
C GLU A 133 14.08 27.58 -0.31
N ASN A 134 13.64 26.88 0.75
CA ASN A 134 14.01 25.48 1.00
C ASN A 134 13.60 24.55 -0.16
N MET A 135 12.42 24.78 -0.75
CA MET A 135 11.98 24.07 -1.95
C MET A 135 12.87 24.40 -3.16
N ARG A 136 13.26 25.66 -3.34
CA ARG A 136 14.15 26.11 -4.42
C ARG A 136 15.52 25.44 -4.31
N GLU A 137 16.13 25.46 -3.14
CA GLU A 137 17.42 24.80 -2.91
C GLU A 137 17.35 23.30 -3.19
N SER A 138 16.30 22.63 -2.71
CA SER A 138 16.10 21.20 -2.92
C SER A 138 15.93 20.86 -4.42
N ALA A 139 15.25 21.73 -5.17
CA ALA A 139 15.09 21.56 -6.61
C ALA A 139 16.40 21.76 -7.38
N LEU A 140 17.24 22.72 -6.97
CA LEU A 140 18.55 22.95 -7.56
C LEU A 140 19.55 21.83 -7.27
N LYS A 141 19.44 21.20 -6.10
CA LYS A 141 20.25 20.03 -5.69
C LYS A 141 19.77 18.72 -6.31
N ARG A 142 18.66 18.71 -7.05
CA ARG A 142 18.11 17.47 -7.62
C ARG A 142 18.93 17.07 -8.85
N ASP A 143 19.61 15.92 -8.74
CA ASP A 143 20.34 15.34 -9.86
C ASP A 143 19.39 15.03 -11.04
N ASN A 144 19.89 15.25 -12.25
CA ASN A 144 19.20 14.78 -13.44
C ASN A 144 19.14 13.25 -13.42
N ILE A 145 17.93 12.72 -13.59
CA ILE A 145 17.74 11.27 -13.69
C ILE A 145 18.36 10.82 -15.01
N ASN A 146 19.57 10.26 -14.94
CA ASN A 146 20.22 9.60 -16.06
C ASN A 146 19.62 8.20 -16.23
N HIS A 147 18.70 8.06 -17.18
CA HIS A 147 18.15 6.76 -17.53
C HIS A 147 19.20 5.94 -18.30
N THR A 148 19.36 4.67 -17.95
CA THR A 148 20.15 3.72 -18.75
C THR A 148 19.52 3.53 -20.13
N GLU A 149 20.33 3.15 -21.13
CA GLU A 149 19.83 2.88 -22.50
C GLU A 149 18.67 1.89 -22.51
N GLN A 150 18.75 0.84 -21.68
CA GLN A 150 17.70 -0.16 -21.54
C GLN A 150 16.40 0.42 -20.96
N SER A 151 16.51 1.34 -19.99
CA SER A 151 15.35 2.04 -19.42
C SER A 151 14.69 2.92 -20.49
N ILE A 152 15.48 3.64 -21.29
CA ILE A 152 14.99 4.46 -22.41
C ILE A 152 14.28 3.60 -23.44
N LEU A 153 14.85 2.44 -23.80
CA LEU A 153 14.24 1.52 -24.75
C LEU A 153 12.90 0.98 -24.23
N ASN A 154 12.81 0.63 -22.95
CA ASN A 154 11.56 0.18 -22.32
C ASN A 154 10.50 1.28 -22.29
N MET A 155 10.87 2.54 -22.04
CA MET A 155 9.94 3.68 -22.14
C MET A 155 9.44 3.90 -23.57
N LYS A 156 10.30 3.65 -24.57
CA LYS A 156 9.91 3.74 -25.99
C LYS A 156 8.92 2.68 -26.44
N LYS A 157 8.87 1.49 -25.80
CA LYS A 157 7.94 0.40 -26.18
C LYS A 157 6.46 0.81 -26.12
N ASN A 158 6.10 1.67 -25.16
CA ASN A 158 4.72 2.16 -24.98
C ASN A 158 4.47 3.48 -25.73
N SER A 159 5.43 3.97 -26.50
CA SER A 159 5.25 5.21 -27.27
C SER A 159 4.38 4.95 -28.49
N LYS A 160 3.46 5.88 -28.77
CA LYS A 160 2.61 5.80 -29.97
C LYS A 160 3.45 6.12 -31.20
N ALA A 161 3.42 5.23 -32.18
CA ALA A 161 4.05 5.45 -33.47
C ALA A 161 3.43 6.65 -34.20
N ILE A 162 4.21 7.32 -35.02
CA ILE A 162 3.82 8.48 -35.82
C ILE A 162 4.14 8.20 -37.28
N ILE A 163 3.11 8.18 -38.10
CA ILE A 163 3.18 8.05 -39.55
C ILE A 163 3.35 9.44 -40.13
N VAL A 164 4.43 9.61 -40.88
CA VAL A 164 4.73 10.82 -41.65
C VAL A 164 4.39 10.55 -43.11
N LYS A 165 3.54 11.40 -43.70
CA LYS A 165 3.18 11.35 -45.11
C LYS A 165 3.60 12.64 -45.80
N GLU A 166 3.86 12.58 -47.09
CA GLU A 166 3.91 13.77 -47.94
C GLU A 166 2.49 14.28 -48.25
N LEU A 167 2.36 15.49 -48.79
CA LEU A 167 1.07 16.07 -49.18
C LEU A 167 0.30 15.20 -50.18
N ASN A 168 1.01 14.42 -51.00
CA ASN A 168 0.43 13.46 -51.96
C ASN A 168 -0.03 12.14 -51.29
N ASN A 169 -0.09 12.10 -49.95
CA ASN A 169 -0.43 10.93 -49.13
C ASN A 169 0.53 9.73 -49.21
N ILE A 170 1.67 9.87 -49.89
CA ILE A 170 2.73 8.86 -49.90
C ILE A 170 3.37 8.79 -48.51
N ILE A 171 3.54 7.58 -47.97
CA ILE A 171 4.16 7.36 -46.66
C ILE A 171 5.67 7.61 -46.79
N TYR A 172 6.16 8.58 -46.02
CA TYR A 172 7.58 8.88 -45.90
C TYR A 172 8.27 7.96 -44.89
N GLY A 173 7.58 7.66 -43.79
CA GLY A 173 8.09 6.74 -42.78
C GLY A 173 7.21 6.68 -41.53
N GLU A 174 7.44 5.65 -40.73
CA GLU A 174 6.82 5.46 -39.43
C GLU A 174 7.89 5.52 -38.34
N PHE A 175 7.66 6.33 -37.31
CA PHE A 175 8.59 6.53 -36.21
C PHE A 175 7.96 6.15 -34.89
N ASN A 176 8.68 5.39 -34.06
CA ASN A 176 8.16 4.85 -32.81
C ASN A 176 7.98 5.91 -31.70
N SER A 177 8.44 7.15 -31.88
CA SER A 177 8.29 8.21 -30.89
C SER A 177 8.30 9.61 -31.49
N ILE A 178 7.67 10.57 -30.79
CA ILE A 178 7.72 12.01 -31.10
C ILE A 178 9.16 12.52 -31.21
N VAL A 179 10.07 12.00 -30.37
CA VAL A 179 11.47 12.42 -30.35
C VAL A 179 12.17 11.97 -31.63
N ASP A 180 11.94 10.74 -32.06
CA ASP A 180 12.57 10.19 -33.26
C ASP A 180 11.99 10.89 -34.53
N THR A 181 10.68 11.17 -34.56
CA THR A 181 10.08 11.99 -35.63
C THR A 181 10.67 13.40 -35.67
N ALA A 182 10.84 14.04 -34.52
CA ALA A 182 11.37 15.40 -34.44
C ALA A 182 12.81 15.46 -34.97
N LYS A 183 13.64 14.46 -34.64
CA LYS A 183 15.00 14.30 -35.18
C LYS A 183 14.99 14.11 -36.70
N ALA A 184 14.15 13.20 -37.20
CA ALA A 184 14.07 12.90 -38.65
C ALA A 184 13.62 14.11 -39.48
N LEU A 185 12.67 14.90 -38.95
CA LEU A 185 12.14 16.08 -39.64
C LEU A 185 12.88 17.39 -39.29
N ASN A 186 14.00 17.28 -38.57
CA ASN A 186 14.83 18.37 -38.09
C ASN A 186 13.99 19.52 -37.48
N CYS A 187 13.25 19.21 -36.42
CA CYS A 187 12.41 20.17 -35.70
C CYS A 187 12.33 19.84 -34.21
N SER A 188 11.68 20.72 -33.42
CA SER A 188 11.52 20.47 -31.99
C SER A 188 10.40 19.48 -31.68
N THR A 189 10.52 18.74 -30.58
CA THR A 189 9.46 17.85 -30.07
C THR A 189 8.14 18.59 -29.81
N LYS A 190 8.22 19.84 -29.34
CA LYS A 190 7.06 20.72 -29.17
C LYS A 190 6.35 21.01 -30.50
N THR A 191 7.10 21.18 -31.59
CA THR A 191 6.53 21.44 -32.92
C THR A 191 5.71 20.24 -33.41
N ILE A 192 6.24 19.02 -33.25
CA ILE A 192 5.51 17.77 -33.57
C ILE A 192 4.23 17.66 -32.73
N GLN A 193 4.32 17.85 -31.41
CA GLN A 193 3.17 17.81 -30.51
C GLN A 193 2.07 18.82 -30.87
N ARG A 194 2.46 20.07 -31.20
CA ARG A 194 1.52 21.11 -31.61
C ARG A 194 0.85 20.77 -32.94
N THR A 195 1.61 20.20 -33.87
CA THR A 195 1.09 19.80 -35.18
C THR A 195 0.12 18.62 -35.07
N LEU A 196 0.40 17.62 -34.23
CA LEU A 196 -0.52 16.50 -34.00
C LEU A 196 -1.86 16.93 -33.36
N LYS A 197 -1.87 18.06 -32.66
CA LYS A 197 -3.09 18.67 -32.09
C LYS A 197 -3.79 19.64 -33.06
N SER A 198 -3.12 20.09 -34.11
CA SER A 198 -3.73 21.00 -35.07
C SER A 198 -4.69 20.23 -35.99
N PRO A 199 -5.78 20.86 -36.45
CA PRO A 199 -6.74 20.19 -37.33
C PRO A 199 -6.13 19.84 -38.70
N SER A 200 -5.23 20.68 -39.21
CA SER A 200 -4.56 20.44 -40.50
C SER A 200 -3.50 19.34 -40.43
N LYS A 201 -2.86 19.14 -39.27
CA LYS A 201 -1.75 18.21 -39.05
C LYS A 201 -0.58 18.35 -40.04
N ILE A 202 -0.49 19.50 -40.71
CA ILE A 202 0.56 19.82 -41.67
C ILE A 202 1.75 20.42 -40.92
N LEU A 203 2.92 19.81 -41.08
CA LEU A 203 4.20 20.30 -40.60
C LEU A 203 4.99 20.91 -41.77
N LYS A 204 5.49 22.14 -41.57
CA LYS A 204 6.37 22.85 -42.52
C LYS A 204 5.82 22.93 -43.96
N GLY A 205 4.49 22.88 -44.13
CA GLY A 205 3.85 22.92 -45.44
C GLY A 205 4.20 21.74 -46.36
N ARG A 206 4.75 20.65 -45.83
CA ARG A 206 5.26 19.51 -46.62
C ARG A 206 4.82 18.15 -46.11
N TRP A 207 4.71 18.01 -44.78
CA TRP A 207 4.48 16.71 -44.15
C TRP A 207 3.11 16.69 -43.46
N ILE A 208 2.41 15.57 -43.54
CA ILE A 208 1.19 15.30 -42.78
C ILE A 208 1.54 14.28 -41.70
N LEU A 209 1.26 14.61 -40.44
CA LEU A 209 1.58 13.76 -39.29
C LEU A 209 0.32 13.09 -38.75
N ASN A 210 0.34 11.78 -38.55
CA ASN A 210 -0.75 11.04 -37.89
C ASN A 210 -0.19 10.05 -36.88
N TYR A 211 -0.94 9.75 -35.82
CA TYR A 211 -0.62 8.60 -34.98
C TYR A 211 -0.87 7.31 -35.77
N GLY A 212 0.01 6.32 -35.58
CA GLY A 212 -0.21 4.96 -36.04
C GLY A 212 -1.42 4.32 -35.37
N ALA A 213 -1.96 3.27 -35.98
CA ALA A 213 -3.00 2.46 -35.36
C ALA A 213 -2.45 1.90 -34.04
N SER A 214 -3.26 1.93 -32.99
CA SER A 214 -2.88 1.31 -31.72
C SER A 214 -3.00 -0.21 -31.90
N SER A 215 -1.89 -0.92 -31.76
CA SER A 215 -1.90 -2.38 -31.56
C SER A 215 -2.40 -2.74 -30.16
#